data_AF-A0ABD2UJJ2-F1
#
_entry.id   AF-A0ABD2UJJ2-F1
#
_cell.length_a   1.000
_cell.length_b   1.000
_cell.length_c   1.000
_cell.angle_alpha   90.00
_cell.angle_beta   90.00
_cell.angle_gamma   90.00
#
_symmetry.space_group_name_H-M   'P 1'
#
loop_
_entity.id
_entity.type
_entity.pdbx_description
1 polymer ?
#
loop_
_entity_poly.entity_id
_entity_poly.type
_entity_poly.pdbx_seq_one_letter_code
_entity_poly.pdbx_strand_id
1 'polypeptide(L)'
;MLPMCPDHGDRFDRQMWQAYVSANKAFADKVMEVVNPDDDYIWIQDYHLMVLLTFLRKRYHCVKLGFFLHSPFPSSEIYRTLPVRDEILKGLLNCDLIGFHTFDYARHFLSCCSRMLGLDYESKRGHIGLDYFGRTVYIKILPVGIHMGRLESVMNLSSTFDKAKEVQEQFEGRKVILGVDDMDIFKGISLKLLEFEYLLQQDQNLQGKLVLVQIVNPARSSGKDVQEANRETYSAAERINQIYGRSDYEPVILIDRPVPHYEKTAYYAVAVCCLVNAVRDGMNLVPYKYIVCRQGSPGCD
;
A
#
# COMPACT_ATOMS: atom_id res chain seq x y z
N MET A 1 -6.93 -11.28 6.81
CA MET A 1 -5.60 -11.88 6.53
C MET A 1 -4.46 -11.15 7.24
N LEU A 2 -4.74 -10.08 8.00
CA LEU A 2 -3.74 -9.44 8.85
C LEU A 2 -3.54 -10.24 10.16
N PRO A 3 -2.36 -10.13 10.81
CA PRO A 3 -2.12 -10.71 12.13
C PRO A 3 -3.26 -10.39 13.09
N MET A 4 -3.71 -11.40 13.84
CA MET A 4 -4.69 -11.19 14.90
C MET A 4 -3.95 -10.80 16.18
N CYS A 5 -4.23 -9.61 16.71
CA CYS A 5 -3.94 -9.30 18.10
C CYS A 5 -5.20 -9.58 18.93
N PRO A 6 -5.12 -10.16 20.14
CA PRO A 6 -6.27 -10.35 21.01
C PRO A 6 -7.02 -9.05 21.34
N ASP A 7 -6.29 -7.94 21.39
CA ASP A 7 -6.82 -6.60 21.70
C ASP A 7 -7.16 -5.78 20.43
N HIS A 8 -6.59 -6.16 19.28
CA HIS A 8 -6.79 -5.48 17.99
C HIS A 8 -6.94 -6.51 16.85
N GLY A 9 -8.19 -6.69 16.40
CA GLY A 9 -8.55 -7.57 15.30
C GLY A 9 -9.78 -8.44 15.62
N ASP A 10 -10.74 -8.47 14.69
CA ASP A 10 -11.87 -9.39 14.84
C ASP A 10 -11.37 -10.84 14.75
N ARG A 11 -11.89 -11.71 15.63
CA ARG A 11 -11.56 -13.15 15.63
C ARG A 11 -11.83 -13.73 14.23
N PHE A 12 -11.03 -14.73 13.84
CA PHE A 12 -11.20 -15.41 12.56
C PHE A 12 -12.64 -15.89 12.39
N ASP A 13 -13.30 -15.37 11.35
CA ASP A 13 -14.67 -15.72 11.00
C ASP A 13 -14.67 -16.73 9.85
N ARG A 14 -15.18 -17.92 10.14
CA ARG A 14 -15.28 -19.01 9.16
C ARG A 14 -16.28 -18.70 8.04
N GLN A 15 -17.33 -17.94 8.31
CA GLN A 15 -18.30 -17.52 7.28
C GLN A 15 -17.64 -16.55 6.31
N MET A 16 -16.86 -15.59 6.81
CA MET A 16 -16.07 -14.69 5.97
C MET A 16 -15.04 -15.44 5.11
N TRP A 17 -14.41 -16.48 5.64
CA TRP A 17 -13.54 -17.35 4.84
C TRP A 17 -14.30 -18.08 3.73
N GLN A 18 -15.47 -18.64 4.03
CA GLN A 18 -16.30 -19.29 3.01
C GLN A 18 -16.76 -18.31 1.92
N ALA A 19 -17.09 -17.07 2.30
CA ALA A 19 -17.42 -16.00 1.36
C ALA A 19 -16.20 -15.65 0.49
N TYR A 20 -15.00 -15.54 1.08
CA TYR A 20 -13.75 -15.31 0.35
C TYR A 20 -13.47 -16.41 -0.68
N VAL A 21 -13.60 -17.67 -0.30
CA VAL A 21 -13.43 -18.82 -1.21
C VAL A 21 -14.49 -18.82 -2.30
N SER A 22 -15.75 -18.51 -1.97
CA SER A 22 -16.85 -18.44 -2.94
C SER A 22 -16.65 -17.32 -3.96
N ALA A 23 -16.20 -16.15 -3.52
CA ALA A 23 -15.87 -15.03 -4.40
C ALA A 23 -14.72 -15.38 -5.35
N ASN A 24 -13.66 -16.02 -4.84
CA ASN A 24 -12.55 -16.50 -5.66
C ASN A 24 -12.98 -17.56 -6.68
N LYS A 25 -13.91 -18.44 -6.32
CA LYS A 25 -14.48 -19.41 -7.25
C LYS A 25 -15.27 -18.73 -8.36
N ALA A 26 -16.17 -17.81 -8.01
CA ALA A 26 -16.97 -17.06 -8.98
C ALA A 26 -16.09 -16.23 -9.92
N PHE A 27 -15.01 -15.64 -9.40
CA PHE A 27 -14.03 -14.92 -10.22
C PHE A 27 -13.29 -15.87 -11.17
N ALA A 28 -12.87 -17.05 -10.68
CA ALA A 28 -12.24 -18.06 -11.52
C ALA A 28 -13.18 -18.50 -12.65
N ASP A 29 -14.47 -18.73 -12.36
CA ASP A 29 -15.46 -19.07 -13.38
C ASP A 29 -15.54 -18.00 -14.49
N LYS A 30 -15.50 -16.71 -14.11
CA LYS A 30 -15.49 -15.61 -15.09
C LYS A 30 -14.22 -15.51 -15.91
N VAL A 31 -13.06 -15.76 -15.30
CA VAL A 31 -11.78 -15.82 -16.05
C VAL A 31 -11.82 -16.95 -17.09
N MET A 32 -12.41 -18.09 -16.73
CA MET A 32 -12.50 -19.26 -17.63
C MET A 32 -13.45 -19.08 -18.81
N GLU A 33 -14.35 -18.10 -18.77
CA GLU A 33 -15.23 -17.77 -19.90
C GLU A 33 -14.47 -17.06 -21.03
N VAL A 34 -13.32 -16.44 -20.72
CA VAL A 34 -12.61 -15.56 -21.67
C VAL A 34 -11.19 -16.01 -22.01
N VAL A 35 -10.57 -16.86 -21.18
CA VAL A 35 -9.17 -17.27 -21.36
C VAL A 35 -9.05 -18.44 -22.34
N ASN A 36 -8.05 -18.38 -23.22
CA ASN A 36 -7.55 -19.54 -23.95
C ASN A 36 -6.44 -20.23 -23.11
N PRO A 37 -6.69 -21.40 -22.50
CA PRO A 37 -5.77 -22.02 -21.55
C PRO A 37 -4.40 -22.42 -22.12
N ASP A 38 -4.30 -22.63 -23.44
CA ASP A 38 -3.08 -23.12 -24.09
C ASP A 38 -2.11 -21.96 -24.41
N ASP A 39 -2.66 -20.79 -24.74
CA ASP A 39 -1.90 -19.65 -25.23
C ASP A 39 -1.72 -18.56 -24.17
N ASP A 40 -2.77 -18.27 -23.40
CA ASP A 40 -2.81 -17.08 -22.55
C ASP A 40 -2.00 -17.24 -21.25
N TYR A 41 -1.56 -16.08 -20.74
CA TYR A 41 -0.94 -15.94 -19.44
C TYR A 41 -1.92 -15.22 -18.51
N ILE A 42 -2.24 -15.84 -17.37
CA ILE A 42 -3.10 -15.24 -16.35
C ILE A 42 -2.21 -14.64 -15.26
N TRP A 43 -2.27 -13.33 -15.07
CA TRP A 43 -1.50 -12.63 -14.03
C TRP A 43 -2.41 -12.08 -12.93
N ILE A 44 -2.40 -12.77 -11.79
CA ILE A 44 -3.29 -12.52 -10.66
C ILE A 44 -2.65 -11.52 -9.69
N GLN A 45 -3.47 -10.61 -9.18
CA GLN A 45 -3.00 -9.47 -8.39
C GLN A 45 -3.56 -9.53 -6.96
N ASP A 46 -2.62 -9.45 -6.01
CA ASP A 46 -2.82 -9.17 -4.59
C ASP A 46 -3.59 -10.21 -3.75
N TYR A 47 -3.62 -9.98 -2.44
CA TYR A 47 -4.09 -10.95 -1.44
C TYR A 47 -5.55 -11.36 -1.57
N HIS A 48 -6.38 -10.55 -2.22
CA HIS A 48 -7.80 -10.86 -2.43
C HIS A 48 -8.02 -12.15 -3.24
N LEU A 49 -7.05 -12.53 -4.08
CA LEU A 49 -7.19 -13.60 -5.07
C LEU A 49 -6.24 -14.79 -4.85
N MET A 50 -5.69 -14.99 -3.64
CA MET A 50 -4.68 -16.03 -3.37
C MET A 50 -5.20 -17.46 -3.58
N VAL A 51 -6.49 -17.73 -3.37
CA VAL A 51 -7.04 -19.08 -3.56
C VAL A 51 -7.63 -19.31 -4.95
N LEU A 52 -7.82 -18.25 -5.75
CA LEU A 52 -8.25 -18.29 -7.16
C LEU A 52 -7.42 -19.30 -7.97
N LEU A 53 -6.10 -19.30 -7.73
CA LEU A 53 -5.11 -20.16 -8.35
C LEU A 53 -5.46 -21.65 -8.29
N THR A 54 -6.02 -22.09 -7.16
CA THR A 54 -6.46 -23.48 -6.96
C THR A 54 -7.57 -23.85 -7.93
N PHE A 55 -8.53 -22.95 -8.15
CA PHE A 55 -9.66 -23.20 -9.04
C PHE A 55 -9.22 -23.22 -10.50
N LEU A 56 -8.34 -22.31 -10.90
CA LEU A 56 -7.80 -22.26 -12.26
C LEU A 56 -7.01 -23.53 -12.60
N ARG A 57 -6.03 -23.89 -11.76
CA ARG A 57 -5.16 -25.05 -11.99
C ARG A 57 -5.93 -26.37 -11.97
N LYS A 58 -6.95 -26.51 -11.12
CA LYS A 58 -7.79 -27.72 -11.08
C LYS A 58 -8.58 -27.94 -12.37
N ARG A 59 -8.95 -26.87 -13.06
CA ARG A 59 -9.78 -26.95 -14.26
C ARG A 59 -8.93 -27.07 -15.52
N TYR A 60 -7.78 -26.42 -15.58
CA TYR A 60 -6.78 -26.63 -16.63
C TYR A 60 -5.39 -26.79 -16.02
N HIS A 61 -4.82 -27.99 -16.11
CA HIS A 61 -3.52 -28.29 -15.49
C HIS A 61 -2.36 -27.51 -16.12
N CYS A 62 -2.42 -27.24 -17.43
CA CYS A 62 -1.36 -26.60 -18.20
C CYS A 62 -1.45 -25.06 -18.26
N VAL A 63 -2.46 -24.44 -17.63
CA VAL A 63 -2.66 -22.99 -17.67
C VAL A 63 -1.46 -22.22 -17.09
N LYS A 64 -1.02 -21.15 -17.74
CA LYS A 64 0.17 -20.38 -17.31
C LYS A 64 -0.25 -19.33 -16.28
N LEU A 65 0.17 -19.51 -15.03
CA LEU A 65 -0.28 -18.69 -13.88
C LEU A 65 0.86 -17.90 -13.26
N GLY A 66 0.73 -16.57 -13.28
CA GLY A 66 1.53 -15.65 -12.50
C GLY A 66 0.72 -15.06 -11.34
N PHE A 67 1.35 -14.81 -10.20
CA PHE A 67 0.77 -14.08 -9.08
C PHE A 67 1.74 -12.99 -8.61
N PHE A 68 1.21 -11.84 -8.21
CA PHE A 68 2.01 -10.79 -7.60
C PHE A 68 1.35 -10.30 -6.30
N LEU A 69 2.12 -10.27 -5.21
CA LEU A 69 1.66 -9.74 -3.93
C LEU A 69 2.11 -8.28 -3.75
N HIS A 70 1.15 -7.36 -3.72
CA HIS A 70 1.41 -5.94 -3.48
C HIS A 70 1.56 -5.61 -2.00
N SER A 71 1.09 -6.48 -1.11
CA SER A 71 1.21 -6.32 0.33
C SER A 71 2.46 -7.03 0.90
N PRO A 72 2.94 -6.64 2.10
CA PRO A 72 3.99 -7.40 2.76
C PRO A 72 3.57 -8.85 3.01
N PHE A 73 4.46 -9.80 2.75
CA PHE A 73 4.26 -11.17 3.21
C PHE A 73 4.77 -11.31 4.65
N PRO A 74 3.95 -11.78 5.61
CA PRO A 74 4.32 -11.80 7.02
C PRO A 74 5.35 -12.89 7.31
N SER A 75 6.12 -12.71 8.39
CA SER A 75 7.04 -13.73 8.88
C SER A 75 6.29 -15.02 9.27
N SER A 76 7.00 -16.15 9.30
CA SER A 76 6.40 -17.44 9.66
C SER A 76 5.76 -17.48 11.05
N GLU A 77 6.29 -16.70 11.99
CA GLU A 77 5.75 -16.58 13.35
C GLU A 77 4.39 -15.89 13.38
N ILE A 78 4.19 -14.90 12.51
CA ILE A 78 2.90 -14.24 12.36
C ILE A 78 1.98 -15.10 11.49
N TYR A 79 2.50 -15.64 10.38
CA TYR A 79 1.68 -16.38 9.42
C TYR A 79 1.04 -17.63 10.03
N ARG A 80 1.71 -18.30 10.97
CA ARG A 80 1.17 -19.50 11.64
C ARG A 80 -0.06 -19.23 12.50
N THR A 81 -0.33 -17.99 12.88
CA THR A 81 -1.54 -17.65 13.64
C THR A 81 -2.79 -17.67 12.75
N LEU A 82 -2.65 -17.69 11.42
CA LEU A 82 -3.78 -17.77 10.50
C LEU A 82 -4.37 -19.20 10.48
N PRO A 83 -5.68 -19.37 10.74
CA PRO A 83 -6.29 -20.71 10.76
C PRO A 83 -6.29 -21.43 9.41
N VAL A 84 -6.33 -20.68 8.31
CA VAL A 84 -6.40 -21.18 6.91
C VAL A 84 -5.08 -21.05 6.15
N ARG A 85 -3.97 -21.02 6.90
CA ARG A 85 -2.60 -20.84 6.39
C ARG A 85 -2.21 -21.88 5.33
N ASP A 86 -2.60 -23.14 5.51
CA ASP A 86 -2.22 -24.22 4.62
C ASP A 86 -2.95 -24.09 3.28
N GLU A 87 -4.24 -23.75 3.30
CA GLU A 87 -5.05 -23.53 2.11
C GLU A 87 -4.53 -22.37 1.27
N ILE A 88 -4.09 -21.29 1.92
CA ILE A 88 -3.53 -20.13 1.23
C ILE A 88 -2.16 -20.43 0.63
N LEU A 89 -1.23 -21.04 1.38
CA LEU A 89 0.08 -21.42 0.84
C LEU A 89 -0.08 -22.39 -0.34
N LYS A 90 -0.88 -23.43 -0.18
CA LYS A 90 -1.15 -24.40 -1.25
C LYS A 90 -1.83 -23.72 -2.44
N GLY A 91 -2.69 -22.73 -2.21
CA GLY A 91 -3.26 -21.88 -3.25
C GLY A 91 -2.19 -21.16 -4.06
N LEU A 92 -1.29 -20.44 -3.39
CA LEU A 92 -0.18 -19.74 -4.03
C LEU A 92 0.75 -20.66 -4.82
N LEU A 93 1.03 -21.87 -4.31
CA LEU A 93 1.87 -22.87 -4.97
C LEU A 93 1.24 -23.49 -6.25
N ASN A 94 -0.01 -23.16 -6.58
CA ASN A 94 -0.57 -23.46 -7.90
C ASN A 94 -0.07 -22.53 -9.02
N CYS A 95 0.67 -21.46 -8.70
CA CYS A 95 1.35 -20.61 -9.68
C CYS A 95 2.51 -21.33 -10.39
N ASP A 96 2.94 -20.76 -11.51
CA ASP A 96 4.24 -21.00 -12.12
C ASP A 96 5.26 -19.93 -11.68
N LEU A 97 4.78 -18.70 -11.44
CA LEU A 97 5.59 -17.57 -10.99
C LEU A 97 4.89 -16.77 -9.87
N ILE A 98 5.62 -16.47 -8.79
CA ILE A 98 5.18 -15.62 -7.68
C ILE A 98 6.12 -14.41 -7.56
N GLY A 99 5.55 -13.21 -7.66
CA GLY A 99 6.25 -11.93 -7.55
C GLY A 99 6.04 -11.25 -6.20
N PHE A 100 7.11 -10.67 -5.66
CA PHE A 100 7.10 -9.84 -4.45
C PHE A 100 7.86 -8.54 -4.69
N HIS A 101 7.55 -7.48 -3.94
CA HIS A 101 8.29 -6.22 -4.03
C HIS A 101 9.76 -6.33 -3.57
N THR A 102 10.01 -7.05 -2.47
CA THR A 102 11.34 -7.12 -1.83
C THR A 102 11.75 -8.56 -1.57
N PHE A 103 13.05 -8.78 -1.44
CA PHE A 103 13.58 -10.09 -1.09
C PHE A 103 13.11 -10.56 0.30
N ASP A 104 12.91 -9.65 1.25
CA ASP A 104 12.43 -10.02 2.59
C ASP A 104 11.02 -10.63 2.56
N TYR A 105 10.11 -10.09 1.74
CA TYR A 105 8.76 -10.67 1.61
C TYR A 105 8.81 -12.05 0.96
N ALA A 106 9.61 -12.20 -0.10
CA ALA A 106 9.84 -13.51 -0.71
C ALA A 106 10.45 -14.51 0.28
N ARG A 107 11.45 -14.10 1.06
CA ARG A 107 12.10 -14.92 2.08
C ARG A 107 11.12 -15.37 3.16
N HIS A 108 10.20 -14.51 3.59
CA HIS A 108 9.15 -14.88 4.52
C HIS A 108 8.21 -15.94 3.93
N PHE A 109 7.79 -15.78 2.68
CA PHE A 109 7.00 -16.81 1.98
C PHE A 109 7.72 -18.16 1.91
N LEU A 110 8.99 -18.16 1.48
CA LEU A 110 9.82 -19.37 1.42
C LEU A 110 9.95 -20.04 2.80
N SER A 111 10.16 -19.24 3.85
CA SER A 111 10.22 -19.76 5.22
C SER A 111 8.90 -20.37 5.68
N CYS A 112 7.75 -19.83 5.24
CA CYS A 112 6.45 -20.43 5.51
C CYS A 112 6.28 -21.75 4.77
N CYS A 113 6.65 -21.82 3.49
CA CYS A 113 6.62 -23.07 2.72
C CYS A 113 7.49 -24.17 3.35
N SER A 114 8.72 -23.84 3.76
CA SER A 114 9.61 -24.79 4.43
C SER A 114 9.05 -25.26 5.77
N ARG A 115 8.67 -24.34 6.65
CA ARG A 115 8.23 -24.70 8.02
C ARG A 115 6.86 -25.37 8.09
N MET A 116 5.94 -25.04 7.19
CA MET A 116 4.56 -25.54 7.24
C MET A 116 4.32 -26.73 6.31
N LEU A 117 5.02 -26.78 5.17
CA LEU A 117 4.81 -27.79 4.15
C LEU A 117 6.02 -28.68 3.92
N GLY A 118 7.16 -28.44 4.59
CA GLY A 118 8.38 -29.22 4.43
C GLY A 118 9.03 -29.04 3.04
N LEU A 119 8.75 -27.91 2.37
CA LEU A 119 9.26 -27.65 1.02
C LEU A 119 10.60 -26.92 1.08
N ASP A 120 11.62 -27.53 0.50
CA ASP A 120 12.90 -26.87 0.28
C ASP A 120 12.86 -25.99 -0.97
N TYR A 121 13.60 -24.88 -0.93
CA TYR A 121 13.80 -24.03 -2.10
C TYR A 121 15.25 -24.07 -2.53
N GLU A 122 15.46 -23.97 -3.83
CA GLU A 122 16.78 -23.92 -4.43
C GLU A 122 17.01 -22.57 -5.10
N SER A 123 18.24 -22.08 -5.04
CA SER A 123 18.70 -20.99 -5.89
C SER A 123 19.55 -21.58 -7.02
N LYS A 124 19.00 -21.63 -8.24
CA LYS A 124 19.69 -22.14 -9.43
C LYS A 124 19.76 -21.03 -10.48
N ARG A 125 20.97 -20.76 -10.99
CA ARG A 125 21.23 -19.80 -12.08
C ARG A 125 20.65 -18.38 -11.83
N GLY A 126 20.60 -17.92 -10.58
CA GLY A 126 20.05 -16.61 -10.23
C GLY A 126 18.51 -16.56 -10.12
N HIS A 127 17.85 -17.72 -10.15
CA HIS A 127 16.42 -17.85 -9.89
C HIS A 127 16.21 -18.61 -8.57
N ILE A 128 15.15 -18.24 -7.84
CA ILE A 128 14.71 -18.97 -6.65
C ILE A 128 13.49 -19.78 -7.07
N GLY A 129 13.47 -21.07 -6.73
CA GLY A 129 12.37 -21.96 -7.07
C GLY A 129 12.09 -22.97 -5.98
N LEU A 130 10.83 -23.40 -5.90
CA LEU A 130 10.36 -24.50 -5.05
C LEU A 130 9.91 -25.65 -5.95
N ASP A 131 10.26 -26.89 -5.62
CA ASP A 131 9.59 -28.05 -6.21
C ASP A 131 8.26 -28.28 -5.49
N TYR A 132 7.18 -28.37 -6.25
CA TYR A 132 5.85 -28.66 -5.72
C TYR A 132 5.10 -29.59 -6.67
N PHE A 133 5.00 -30.86 -6.26
CA PHE A 133 4.41 -31.94 -7.06
C PHE A 133 5.04 -32.07 -8.45
N GLY A 134 6.38 -32.01 -8.53
CA GLY A 134 7.13 -32.13 -9.79
C GLY A 134 7.03 -30.92 -10.71
N ARG A 135 6.47 -29.80 -10.24
CA ARG A 135 6.51 -28.49 -10.91
C ARG A 135 7.43 -27.55 -10.15
N THR A 136 8.18 -26.73 -10.87
CA THR A 136 8.96 -25.64 -10.27
C THR A 136 8.11 -24.38 -10.17
N VAL A 137 7.88 -23.90 -8.95
CA VAL A 137 7.26 -22.59 -8.70
C VAL A 137 8.37 -21.56 -8.54
N TYR A 138 8.47 -20.63 -9.50
CA TYR A 138 9.51 -19.60 -9.48
C TYR A 138 9.12 -18.42 -8.59
N ILE A 139 10.10 -17.89 -7.86
CA ILE A 139 9.96 -16.68 -7.05
C ILE A 139 10.78 -15.56 -7.67
N LYS A 140 10.17 -14.38 -7.86
CA LYS A 140 10.82 -13.19 -8.41
C LYS A 140 10.60 -11.96 -7.56
N ILE A 141 11.64 -11.13 -7.49
CA ILE A 141 11.61 -9.81 -6.86
C ILE A 141 11.38 -8.78 -7.94
N LEU A 142 10.29 -8.04 -7.83
CA LEU A 142 9.72 -7.19 -8.85
C LEU A 142 9.15 -5.94 -8.15
N PRO A 143 10.00 -4.97 -7.75
CA PRO A 143 9.53 -3.74 -7.12
C PRO A 143 8.69 -2.93 -8.10
N VAL A 144 7.47 -2.56 -7.70
CA VAL A 144 6.61 -1.73 -8.55
C VAL A 144 7.12 -0.30 -8.50
N GLY A 145 7.21 0.33 -9.67
CA GLY A 145 7.62 1.71 -9.82
C GLY A 145 6.47 2.64 -10.22
N ILE A 146 6.86 3.86 -10.60
CA ILE A 146 5.98 4.88 -11.15
C ILE A 146 6.21 5.05 -12.65
N HIS A 147 5.20 5.54 -13.36
CA HIS A 147 5.36 5.93 -14.76
C HIS A 147 5.75 7.41 -14.85
N MET A 148 7.05 7.70 -15.03
CA MET A 148 7.59 9.07 -15.04
C MET A 148 6.89 9.97 -16.06
N GLY A 149 6.79 9.56 -17.33
CA GLY A 149 6.14 10.37 -18.37
C GLY A 149 4.66 10.70 -18.12
N ARG A 150 3.93 9.89 -17.34
CA ARG A 150 2.55 10.23 -16.95
C ARG A 150 2.54 11.32 -15.88
N LEU A 151 3.43 11.25 -14.90
CA LEU A 151 3.56 12.30 -13.89
C LEU A 151 4.00 13.63 -14.52
N GLU A 152 4.97 13.58 -15.43
CA GLU A 152 5.41 14.75 -16.21
C GLU A 152 4.27 15.34 -17.04
N SER A 153 3.47 14.50 -17.70
CA SER A 153 2.31 14.98 -18.46
C SER A 153 1.29 15.71 -17.56
N VAL A 154 1.07 15.24 -16.33
CA VAL A 154 0.17 15.89 -15.36
C VAL A 154 0.79 17.18 -14.83
N MET A 155 2.10 17.22 -14.55
CA MET A 155 2.80 18.45 -14.15
C MET A 155 2.65 19.57 -15.17
N ASN A 156 2.68 19.23 -16.46
CA ASN A 156 2.58 20.21 -17.56
C ASN A 156 1.15 20.67 -17.87
N LEU A 157 0.14 20.23 -17.12
CA LEU A 157 -1.23 20.73 -17.28
C LEU A 157 -1.33 22.15 -16.70
N SER A 158 -2.04 23.04 -17.40
CA SER A 158 -2.36 24.37 -16.89
C SER A 158 -3.08 24.33 -15.54
N SER A 159 -3.99 23.36 -15.37
CA SER A 159 -4.69 23.15 -14.10
C SER A 159 -3.76 22.77 -12.94
N THR A 160 -2.66 22.06 -13.21
CA THR A 160 -1.64 21.76 -12.18
C THR A 160 -0.87 23.02 -11.83
N PHE A 161 -0.47 23.81 -12.82
CA PHE A 161 0.24 25.08 -12.61
C PHE A 161 -0.61 26.08 -11.83
N ASP A 162 -1.84 26.31 -12.25
CA ASP A 162 -2.79 27.22 -11.58
C ASP A 162 -3.03 26.77 -10.14
N LYS A 163 -3.18 25.45 -9.92
CA LYS A 163 -3.36 24.91 -8.57
C LYS A 163 -2.10 25.02 -7.71
N ALA A 164 -0.91 24.83 -8.27
CA ALA A 164 0.34 25.00 -7.55
C ALA A 164 0.50 26.46 -7.10
N LYS A 165 0.18 27.41 -7.97
CA LYS A 165 0.17 28.84 -7.64
C LYS A 165 -0.84 29.16 -6.53
N GLU A 166 -2.07 28.64 -6.61
CA GLU A 166 -3.09 28.80 -5.56
C GLU A 166 -2.59 28.27 -4.21
N VAL A 167 -1.94 27.10 -4.20
CA VAL A 167 -1.37 26.51 -2.97
C VAL A 167 -0.20 27.35 -2.45
N GLN A 168 0.66 27.89 -3.32
CA GLN A 168 1.74 28.79 -2.91
C GLN A 168 1.21 30.08 -2.28
N GLU A 169 0.21 30.71 -2.88
CA GLU A 169 -0.45 31.92 -2.36
C GLU A 169 -1.17 31.62 -1.03
N GLN A 170 -1.87 30.48 -0.93
CA GLN A 170 -2.55 30.05 0.29
C GLN A 170 -1.59 29.91 1.48
N PHE A 171 -0.36 29.46 1.23
CA PHE A 171 0.65 29.21 2.26
C PHE A 171 1.81 30.21 2.21
N GLU A 172 1.58 31.41 1.68
CA GLU A 172 2.62 32.43 1.58
C GLU A 172 3.25 32.73 2.96
N GLY A 173 4.58 32.82 2.99
CA GLY A 173 5.35 33.00 4.24
C GLY A 173 5.43 31.77 5.15
N ARG A 174 4.83 30.63 4.74
CA ARG A 174 4.83 29.37 5.49
C ARG A 174 5.46 28.25 4.66
N LYS A 175 6.05 27.26 5.34
CA LYS A 175 6.60 26.06 4.73
C LYS A 175 5.59 24.93 4.84
N VAL A 176 5.27 24.32 3.71
CA VAL A 176 4.32 23.21 3.62
C VAL A 176 5.04 21.86 3.77
N ILE A 177 4.65 21.09 4.78
CA ILE A 177 4.96 19.67 4.91
C ILE A 177 3.74 18.89 4.41
N LEU A 178 3.97 17.87 3.59
CA LEU A 178 2.90 17.09 2.96
C LEU A 178 2.90 15.63 3.43
N GLY A 179 1.75 15.16 3.89
CA GLY A 179 1.41 13.74 4.00
C GLY A 179 0.39 13.34 2.95
N VAL A 180 0.55 12.18 2.33
CA VAL A 180 -0.44 11.62 1.40
C VAL A 180 -0.58 10.13 1.67
N ASP A 181 -1.67 9.75 2.33
CA ASP A 181 -1.83 8.40 2.86
C ASP A 181 -3.27 7.92 2.70
N ASP A 182 -3.44 6.61 2.59
CA ASP A 182 -4.77 6.01 2.70
C ASP A 182 -5.17 5.95 4.18
N MET A 183 -6.46 6.09 4.49
CA MET A 183 -6.95 5.94 5.86
C MET A 183 -6.81 4.48 6.32
N ASP A 184 -5.68 4.19 6.97
CA ASP A 184 -5.25 2.85 7.36
C ASP A 184 -4.25 2.93 8.53
N ILE A 185 -4.35 2.01 9.50
CA ILE A 185 -3.50 1.97 10.70
C ILE A 185 -2.00 1.88 10.36
N PHE A 186 -1.64 1.20 9.27
CA PHE A 186 -0.24 0.97 8.91
C PHE A 186 0.40 2.19 8.25
N LYS A 187 -0.38 3.19 7.83
CA LYS A 187 0.15 4.43 7.29
C LYS A 187 0.67 5.39 8.36
N GLY A 188 0.35 5.15 9.64
CA GLY A 188 0.91 5.91 10.75
C GLY A 188 0.59 7.40 10.69
N ILE A 189 -0.61 7.77 10.21
CA ILE A 189 -1.03 9.18 10.12
C ILE A 189 -1.04 9.81 11.53
N SER A 190 -1.56 9.11 12.54
CA SER A 190 -1.54 9.59 13.93
C SER A 190 -0.11 9.80 14.44
N LEU A 191 0.82 8.88 14.16
CA LEU A 191 2.25 9.05 14.49
C LEU A 191 2.87 10.28 13.80
N LYS A 192 2.48 10.54 12.54
CA LYS A 192 2.93 11.74 11.80
C LYS A 192 2.46 13.03 12.49
N LEU A 193 1.19 13.07 12.93
CA LEU A 193 0.64 14.21 13.65
C LEU A 193 1.30 14.41 15.02
N LEU A 194 1.55 13.32 15.75
CA LEU A 194 2.26 13.38 17.04
C LEU A 194 3.68 13.92 16.90
N GLU A 195 4.42 13.49 15.87
CA GLU A 195 5.77 14.00 15.63
C GLU A 195 5.75 15.49 15.22
N PHE A 196 4.78 15.88 14.40
CA PHE A 196 4.60 17.29 14.04
C PHE A 196 4.26 18.15 15.26
N GLU A 197 3.42 17.65 16.16
CA GLU A 197 3.15 18.32 17.42
C GLU A 197 4.41 18.46 18.28
N TYR A 198 5.16 17.37 18.44
CA TYR A 198 6.40 17.37 19.21
C TYR A 198 7.39 18.40 18.64
N LEU A 199 7.50 18.49 17.31
CA LEU A 199 8.32 19.51 16.64
C LEU A 199 7.89 20.95 17.02
N LEU A 200 6.59 21.24 17.02
CA LEU A 200 6.06 22.56 17.41
C LEU A 200 6.26 22.86 18.90
N GLN A 201 6.27 21.84 19.75
CA GLN A 201 6.59 21.98 21.18
C GLN A 201 8.08 22.30 21.40
N GLN A 202 8.97 21.62 20.67
CA GLN A 202 10.42 21.77 20.83
C GLN A 202 10.94 23.09 20.25
N ASP A 203 10.41 23.55 19.12
CA ASP A 203 10.85 24.80 18.49
C ASP A 203 9.70 25.78 18.25
N GLN A 204 9.56 26.73 19.17
CA GLN A 204 8.57 27.80 19.09
C GLN A 204 8.76 28.70 17.86
N ASN A 205 9.95 28.74 17.24
CA ASN A 205 10.18 29.56 16.05
C ASN A 205 9.48 29.02 14.80
N LEU A 206 9.06 27.75 14.82
CA LEU A 206 8.35 27.09 13.74
C LEU A 206 6.83 27.32 13.80
N GLN A 207 6.31 27.71 14.97
CA GLN A 207 4.90 28.03 15.14
C GLN A 207 4.52 29.24 14.27
N GLY A 208 3.46 29.11 13.48
CA GLY A 208 3.04 30.12 12.51
C GLY A 208 3.82 30.10 11.19
N LYS A 209 4.88 29.28 11.08
CA LYS A 209 5.72 29.15 9.88
C LYS A 209 5.65 27.77 9.23
N LEU A 210 5.26 26.73 9.93
CA LEU A 210 5.09 25.38 9.37
C LEU A 210 3.61 25.03 9.26
N VAL A 211 3.22 24.43 8.15
CA VAL A 211 1.88 23.84 7.99
C VAL A 211 2.03 22.40 7.51
N LEU A 212 1.37 21.47 8.18
CA LEU A 212 1.24 20.08 7.75
C LEU A 212 -0.08 19.91 7.00
N VAL A 213 0.00 19.70 5.69
CA VAL A 213 -1.14 19.29 4.87
C VAL A 213 -1.14 17.77 4.79
N GLN A 214 -2.18 17.13 5.31
CA GLN A 214 -2.38 15.68 5.20
C GLN A 214 -3.55 15.39 4.26
N ILE A 215 -3.23 14.89 3.07
CA ILE A 215 -4.23 14.33 2.16
C ILE A 215 -4.55 12.91 2.62
N VAL A 216 -5.82 12.66 2.90
CA VAL A 216 -6.34 11.36 3.34
C VAL A 216 -7.12 10.74 2.19
N ASN A 217 -6.61 9.67 1.60
CA ASN A 217 -7.37 8.89 0.64
C ASN A 217 -8.35 7.96 1.36
N PRO A 218 -9.47 7.60 0.72
CA PRO A 218 -10.44 6.66 1.28
C PRO A 218 -9.78 5.35 1.72
N ALA A 219 -10.28 4.80 2.82
CA ALA A 219 -9.84 3.50 3.31
C ALA A 219 -10.11 2.40 2.26
N ARG A 220 -9.19 1.45 2.14
CA ARG A 220 -9.33 0.29 1.25
C ARG A 220 -10.20 -0.82 1.84
N SER A 221 -10.47 -0.73 3.14
CA SER A 221 -11.27 -1.68 3.89
C SER A 221 -12.11 -0.94 4.94
N SER A 222 -13.02 -1.67 5.57
CA SER A 222 -13.77 -1.19 6.72
C SER A 222 -13.47 -2.08 7.92
N GLY A 223 -13.61 -1.54 9.12
CA GLY A 223 -13.34 -2.27 10.35
C GLY A 223 -12.99 -1.34 11.50
N LYS A 224 -12.82 -1.92 12.69
CA LYS A 224 -12.46 -1.17 13.90
C LYS A 224 -11.13 -0.46 13.75
N ASP A 225 -10.15 -1.12 13.14
CA ASP A 225 -8.81 -0.57 12.90
C ASP A 225 -8.88 0.75 12.10
N VAL A 226 -9.68 0.79 11.04
CA VAL A 226 -9.87 2.00 10.22
C VAL A 226 -10.62 3.08 11.00
N GLN A 227 -11.62 2.72 11.79
CA GLN A 227 -12.36 3.66 12.63
C GLN A 227 -11.47 4.27 13.73
N GLU A 228 -10.58 3.47 14.30
CA GLU A 228 -9.60 3.88 15.28
C GLU A 228 -8.55 4.82 14.65
N ALA A 229 -7.96 4.43 13.52
CA ALA A 229 -7.04 5.30 12.77
C ALA A 229 -7.67 6.65 12.42
N ASN A 230 -8.94 6.64 12.02
CA ASN A 230 -9.71 7.85 11.76
C ASN A 230 -9.83 8.68 13.04
N ARG A 231 -10.42 8.14 14.09
CA ARG A 231 -10.61 8.84 15.38
C ARG A 231 -9.32 9.45 15.91
N GLU A 232 -8.22 8.70 15.92
CA GLU A 232 -6.91 9.19 16.37
C GLU A 232 -6.41 10.35 15.51
N THR A 233 -6.54 10.23 14.18
CA THR A 233 -6.10 11.26 13.22
C THR A 233 -6.85 12.56 13.43
N TYR A 234 -8.19 12.55 13.47
CA TYR A 234 -8.97 13.78 13.64
C TYR A 234 -8.78 14.39 15.03
N SER A 235 -8.76 13.56 16.07
CA SER A 235 -8.55 14.04 17.44
C SER A 235 -7.17 14.68 17.62
N ALA A 236 -6.12 14.09 17.02
CA ALA A 236 -4.79 14.67 17.06
C ALA A 236 -4.72 16.00 16.27
N ALA A 237 -5.29 16.05 15.06
CA ALA A 237 -5.30 17.27 14.25
C ALA A 237 -6.06 18.41 14.95
N GLU A 238 -7.27 18.12 15.46
CA GLU A 238 -8.08 19.10 16.20
C GLU A 238 -7.32 19.64 17.41
N ARG A 239 -6.73 18.76 18.21
CA ARG A 239 -5.96 19.15 19.39
C ARG A 239 -4.75 20.02 19.05
N ILE A 240 -3.99 19.68 18.00
CA ILE A 240 -2.85 20.50 17.53
C ILE A 240 -3.35 21.87 17.08
N ASN A 241 -4.43 21.94 16.31
CA ASN A 241 -4.98 23.19 15.82
C ASN A 241 -5.55 24.05 16.96
N GLN A 242 -6.12 23.45 18.00
CA GLN A 242 -6.58 24.18 19.19
C GLN A 242 -5.43 24.78 20.01
N ILE A 243 -4.31 24.07 20.14
CA ILE A 243 -3.17 24.51 20.97
C ILE A 243 -2.27 25.51 20.23
N TYR A 244 -1.96 25.26 18.95
CA TYR A 244 -0.99 26.05 18.19
C TYR A 244 -1.61 26.93 17.10
N GLY A 245 -2.89 26.74 16.79
CA GLY A 245 -3.60 27.52 15.78
C GLY A 245 -3.98 28.92 16.23
N ARG A 246 -4.26 29.78 15.25
CA ARG A 246 -4.69 31.17 15.39
C ARG A 246 -5.71 31.47 14.30
N SER A 247 -6.35 32.64 14.35
CA SER A 247 -7.39 33.03 13.39
C SER A 247 -6.96 32.97 11.91
N ASP A 248 -5.68 33.18 11.63
CA ASP A 248 -5.09 33.17 10.29
C ASP A 248 -4.18 31.96 10.03
N TYR A 249 -4.01 31.07 11.01
CA TYR A 249 -3.02 29.99 10.98
C TYR A 249 -3.57 28.68 11.53
N GLU A 250 -3.67 27.69 10.66
CA GLU A 250 -4.01 26.31 11.01
C GLU A 250 -2.77 25.42 10.79
N PRO A 251 -2.13 24.91 11.88
CA PRO A 251 -0.92 24.09 11.77
C PRO A 251 -1.12 22.79 11.00
N VAL A 252 -2.30 22.16 11.10
CA VAL A 252 -2.62 20.88 10.46
C VAL A 252 -3.87 21.02 9.60
N ILE A 253 -3.76 20.75 8.31
CA ILE A 253 -4.88 20.77 7.38
C ILE A 253 -5.14 19.34 6.89
N LEU A 254 -6.30 18.79 7.26
CA LEU A 254 -6.75 17.49 6.77
C LEU A 254 -7.58 17.68 5.49
N ILE A 255 -7.13 17.09 4.38
CA ILE A 255 -7.90 17.02 3.14
C ILE A 255 -8.47 15.61 3.03
N ASP A 256 -9.68 15.43 3.57
CA ASP A 256 -10.45 14.19 3.51
C ASP A 256 -11.55 14.28 2.44
N ARG A 257 -11.10 14.30 1.19
CA ARG A 257 -11.97 14.20 0.01
C ARG A 257 -11.21 13.55 -1.13
N PRO A 258 -11.89 13.04 -2.16
CA PRO A 258 -11.22 12.70 -3.41
C PRO A 258 -10.43 13.91 -3.95
N VAL A 259 -9.11 13.75 -4.02
CA VAL A 259 -8.21 14.78 -4.58
C VAL A 259 -7.77 14.34 -5.97
N PRO A 260 -8.06 15.12 -7.03
CA PRO A 260 -7.61 14.84 -8.38
C PRO A 260 -6.09 14.77 -8.52
N HIS A 261 -5.61 14.10 -9.58
CA HIS A 261 -4.18 13.93 -9.83
C HIS A 261 -3.42 15.25 -9.97
N TYR A 262 -3.99 16.24 -10.68
CA TYR A 262 -3.36 17.56 -10.86
C TYR A 262 -3.17 18.27 -9.52
N GLU A 263 -4.17 18.21 -8.63
CA GLU A 263 -4.10 18.84 -7.31
C GLU A 263 -3.08 18.15 -6.39
N LYS A 264 -3.04 16.80 -6.36
CA LYS A 264 -1.98 16.10 -5.61
C LYS A 264 -0.59 16.46 -6.14
N THR A 265 -0.45 16.58 -7.46
CA THR A 265 0.81 16.95 -8.13
C THR A 265 1.24 18.36 -7.75
N ALA A 266 0.32 19.32 -7.70
CA ALA A 266 0.56 20.67 -7.20
C ALA A 266 1.07 20.66 -5.76
N TYR A 267 0.43 19.92 -4.84
CA TYR A 267 0.92 19.78 -3.47
C TYR A 267 2.32 19.16 -3.40
N TYR A 268 2.60 18.11 -4.20
CA TYR A 268 3.94 17.53 -4.25
C TYR A 268 5.01 18.53 -4.74
N ALA A 269 4.67 19.37 -5.71
CA ALA A 269 5.60 20.36 -6.27
C ALA A 269 5.91 21.50 -5.27
N VAL A 270 4.90 21.94 -4.50
CA VAL A 270 5.02 23.05 -3.55
C VAL A 270 5.60 22.63 -2.20
N ALA A 271 5.33 21.42 -1.74
CA ALA A 271 5.77 20.96 -0.42
C ALA A 271 7.30 20.90 -0.29
N VAL A 272 7.83 21.53 0.78
CA VAL A 272 9.27 21.52 1.07
C VAL A 272 9.74 20.18 1.64
N CYS A 273 8.81 19.38 2.16
CA CYS A 273 9.05 18.06 2.70
C CYS A 273 7.80 17.19 2.50
N CYS A 274 7.98 15.95 2.06
CA CYS A 274 6.91 14.96 2.07
C CYS A 274 7.20 13.90 3.14
N LEU A 275 6.35 13.80 4.15
CA LEU A 275 6.51 12.86 5.25
C LEU A 275 5.85 11.53 4.92
N VAL A 276 6.67 10.48 4.77
CA VAL A 276 6.23 9.12 4.49
C VAL A 276 6.74 8.20 5.60
N ASN A 277 5.87 7.91 6.57
CA ASN A 277 6.21 7.22 7.83
C ASN A 277 5.39 5.95 8.07
N ALA A 278 4.94 5.30 6.99
CA ALA A 278 4.17 4.07 7.10
C ALA A 278 4.94 3.02 7.92
N VAL A 279 4.30 2.49 8.96
CA VAL A 279 4.85 1.46 9.85
C VAL A 279 5.08 0.15 9.08
N ARG A 280 4.14 -0.18 8.20
CA ARG A 280 4.24 -1.28 7.25
C ARG A 280 3.60 -0.88 5.93
N ASP A 281 4.31 -1.13 4.84
CA ASP A 281 3.81 -0.90 3.49
C ASP A 281 4.41 -1.93 2.55
N GLY A 282 3.65 -2.32 1.52
CA GLY A 282 4.18 -3.24 0.51
C GLY A 282 5.26 -2.55 -0.32
N MET A 283 4.84 -1.51 -1.04
CA MET A 283 5.72 -0.54 -1.68
C MET A 283 5.04 0.81 -1.66
N ASN A 284 5.68 1.80 -1.04
CA ASN A 284 5.12 3.15 -1.01
C ASN A 284 5.56 3.93 -2.25
N LEU A 285 4.59 4.33 -3.08
CA LEU A 285 4.85 5.08 -4.32
C LEU A 285 4.87 6.60 -4.12
N VAL A 286 4.51 7.10 -2.93
CA VAL A 286 4.48 8.54 -2.61
C VAL A 286 5.86 9.18 -2.70
N PRO A 287 6.95 8.60 -2.15
CA PRO A 287 8.29 9.19 -2.30
C PRO A 287 8.71 9.37 -3.75
N TYR A 288 8.44 8.38 -4.62
CA TYR A 288 8.75 8.45 -6.03
C TYR A 288 7.97 9.56 -6.73
N LYS A 289 6.66 9.69 -6.43
CA LYS A 289 5.82 10.77 -6.96
C LYS A 289 6.33 12.13 -6.50
N TYR A 290 6.65 12.27 -5.22
CA TYR A 290 7.17 13.51 -4.64
C TYR A 290 8.48 13.94 -5.33
N ILE A 291 9.45 13.03 -5.47
CA ILE A 291 10.74 13.33 -6.10
C ILE A 291 10.54 13.81 -7.53
N VAL A 292 9.75 13.09 -8.33
CA VAL A 292 9.49 13.47 -9.73
C VAL A 292 8.77 14.81 -9.80
N CYS A 293 7.75 15.03 -8.96
CA CYS A 293 6.98 16.27 -8.96
C CYS A 293 7.78 17.48 -8.51
N ARG A 294 8.70 17.30 -7.55
CA ARG A 294 9.55 18.37 -7.03
C ARG A 294 10.70 18.72 -7.98
N GLN A 295 11.28 17.73 -8.65
CA GLN A 295 12.37 17.93 -9.63
C GLN A 295 11.85 18.43 -10.99
N GLY A 296 10.61 18.08 -11.35
CA GLY A 296 9.99 18.39 -12.64
C GLY A 296 9.48 19.82 -12.81
N SER A 297 9.84 20.75 -11.90
CA SER A 297 9.50 22.17 -12.02
C SER A 297 10.73 23.05 -12.28
N PRO A 298 11.31 23.07 -13.50
CA PRO A 298 12.32 24.07 -13.87
C PRO A 298 11.83 25.53 -13.88
N GLY A 299 10.54 25.79 -13.63
CA GLY A 299 9.91 27.11 -13.77
C GLY A 299 9.16 27.63 -12.53
N CYS A 300 9.37 27.02 -11.36
CA CYS A 300 8.73 27.45 -10.10
C CYS A 300 9.73 27.83 -8.99
N ASP A 301 11.00 28.04 -9.35
CA ASP A 301 11.99 28.70 -8.49
C ASP A 301 12.04 30.21 -8.80
#